data_AF-A0A1A8X5V2-F1
#
_entry.id   AF-A0A1A8X5V2-F1
#
_cell.length_a   1.000
_cell.length_b   1.000
_cell.length_c   1.000
_cell.angle_alpha   90.00
_cell.angle_beta   90.00
_cell.angle_gamma   90.00
#
_symmetry.space_group_name_H-M   'P 1'
#
loop_
_entity.id
_entity.type
_entity.pdbx_description
1 polymer ?
#
loop_
_entity_poly.entity_id
_entity_poly.type
_entity_poly.pdbx_seq_one_letter_code
_entity_poly.pdbx_strand_id
1 'polypeptide(L)'
;MFTNELIDYTSQKNFITNERKLAEPGRLSLGRKRIYDISLTMDEIEDLNNILHCEALCLNDLVSSFIIFLSRGNHPTCYDVFIREKVRKRVELSVPGYPEFRTQNMESRLTEQMHEIIKTIPFNRDGICYVYEFLKLEIDESAEILYFASTQKTEEQKNVVLNNLPNMRALLTEKLLSNNIIVNDDMVTEAVLRVRRRVKDILDFHEHKLSRARAHNN
;
A
#
# COMPACT_ATOMS: atom_id res chain seq x y z
N MET A 1 61.32 -44.68 37.11
CA MET A 1 61.08 -43.24 36.89
C MET A 1 61.24 -42.97 35.41
N PHE A 2 60.25 -42.67 34.56
CA PHE A 2 58.80 -42.53 34.63
C PHE A 2 58.28 -43.21 33.35
N THR A 3 57.29 -44.11 33.45
CA THR A 3 56.64 -44.74 32.30
C THR A 3 55.34 -44.03 31.98
N ASN A 4 55.21 -43.60 30.73
CA ASN A 4 53.98 -43.10 30.15
C ASN A 4 52.90 -44.17 30.23
N GLU A 5 51.80 -43.88 30.92
CA GLU A 5 50.54 -44.57 30.71
C GLU A 5 49.51 -43.53 30.29
N LEU A 6 49.26 -43.48 28.99
CA LEU A 6 48.06 -42.90 28.40
C LEU A 6 46.87 -43.63 29.03
N ILE A 7 46.17 -42.95 29.93
CA ILE A 7 44.93 -43.47 30.50
C ILE A 7 43.88 -43.47 29.40
N ASP A 8 43.50 -44.68 29.04
CA ASP A 8 42.40 -45.07 28.17
C ASP A 8 41.07 -44.62 28.80
N TYR A 9 40.40 -43.65 28.18
CA TYR A 9 39.06 -43.19 28.59
C TYR A 9 37.95 -44.01 27.91
N THR A 10 38.16 -45.31 27.69
CA THR A 10 37.10 -46.23 27.28
C THR A 10 36.31 -46.74 28.49
N SER A 11 35.55 -45.84 29.10
CA SER A 11 34.19 -46.11 29.60
C SER A 11 33.72 -44.93 30.44
N GLN A 12 32.80 -44.14 29.89
CA GLN A 12 31.59 -43.74 30.60
C GLN A 12 30.71 -42.90 29.69
N LYS A 13 29.54 -43.49 29.42
CA LYS A 13 28.31 -42.88 28.92
C LYS A 13 28.43 -42.22 27.55
N ASN A 14 27.91 -42.94 26.55
CA ASN A 14 27.32 -42.35 25.35
C ASN A 14 26.49 -41.14 25.77
N PHE A 15 27.01 -39.94 25.53
CA PHE A 15 26.14 -38.80 25.35
C PHE A 15 25.30 -39.15 24.13
N ILE A 16 24.06 -39.56 24.39
CA ILE A 16 23.01 -39.47 23.39
C ILE A 16 22.96 -37.97 23.08
N THR A 17 23.68 -37.57 22.04
CA THR A 17 23.26 -36.43 21.26
C THR A 17 21.85 -36.80 20.83
N ASN A 18 20.86 -36.33 21.59
CA ASN A 18 19.61 -35.94 20.97
C ASN A 18 20.04 -34.87 19.98
N GLU A 19 20.45 -35.33 18.80
CA GLU A 19 20.28 -34.61 17.57
C GLU A 19 18.82 -34.18 17.63
N ARG A 20 18.59 -32.97 18.14
CA ARG A 20 17.49 -32.17 17.64
C ARG A 20 17.66 -32.30 16.15
N LYS A 21 16.76 -33.07 15.52
CA LYS A 21 16.58 -33.04 14.09
C LYS A 21 16.35 -31.58 13.75
N LEU A 22 17.45 -30.86 13.51
CA LEU A 22 17.45 -29.62 12.76
C LEU A 22 16.69 -30.01 11.51
N ALA A 23 15.53 -29.36 11.33
CA ALA A 23 14.50 -29.70 10.38
C ALA A 23 15.12 -30.35 9.15
N GLU A 24 14.79 -31.63 8.93
CA GLU A 24 15.03 -32.27 7.64
C GLU A 24 14.55 -31.26 6.57
N PRO A 25 15.35 -30.94 5.54
CA PRO A 25 14.94 -30.03 4.49
C PRO A 25 13.73 -30.66 3.81
N GLY A 26 12.54 -30.30 4.29
CA GLY A 26 11.29 -30.75 3.73
C GLY A 26 11.32 -30.40 2.26
N ARG A 27 11.13 -31.42 1.42
CA ARG A 27 10.97 -31.31 -0.04
C ARG A 27 10.32 -29.96 -0.35
N LEU A 28 11.09 -29.08 -1.00
CA LEU A 28 10.72 -27.72 -1.42
C LEU A 28 9.24 -27.65 -1.79
N SER A 29 8.40 -27.37 -0.80
CA SER A 29 6.99 -27.10 -1.02
C SER A 29 6.99 -25.76 -1.71
N LEU A 30 6.55 -25.74 -2.97
CA LEU A 30 6.20 -24.52 -3.70
C LEU A 30 5.60 -23.54 -2.69
N GLY A 31 6.23 -22.37 -2.53
CA GLY A 31 5.95 -21.41 -1.46
C GLY A 31 4.50 -20.93 -1.47
N ARG A 32 3.61 -21.76 -0.95
CA ARG A 32 2.21 -21.44 -0.74
C ARG A 32 2.18 -20.33 0.30
N LYS A 33 1.38 -19.30 0.02
CA LYS A 33 1.00 -18.32 1.03
C LYS A 33 0.49 -19.04 2.28
N ARG A 34 0.72 -18.43 3.44
CA ARG A 34 0.32 -18.97 4.73
C ARG A 34 -1.18 -19.35 4.66
N ILE A 35 -1.47 -20.65 4.83
CA ILE A 35 -2.80 -21.22 4.56
C ILE A 35 -3.80 -20.84 5.67
N TYR A 36 -3.31 -20.62 6.89
CA TYR A 36 -4.13 -20.42 8.09
C TYR A 36 -4.11 -18.99 8.64
N ASP A 37 -3.14 -18.17 8.21
CA ASP A 37 -2.97 -16.80 8.67
C ASP A 37 -2.57 -15.95 7.46
N ILE A 38 -3.50 -15.16 6.95
CA ILE A 38 -3.28 -14.31 5.77
C ILE A 38 -2.72 -12.93 6.14
N SER A 39 -2.38 -12.69 7.41
CA SER A 39 -1.80 -11.42 7.83
C SER A 39 -0.43 -11.20 7.19
N LEU A 40 -0.21 -9.96 6.74
CA LEU A 40 1.03 -9.56 6.09
C LEU A 40 2.12 -9.28 7.12
N THR A 41 3.38 -9.56 6.77
CA THR A 41 4.51 -9.06 7.58
C THR A 41 4.63 -7.54 7.43
N MET A 42 5.38 -6.90 8.34
CA MET A 42 5.65 -5.47 8.25
C MET A 42 6.33 -5.09 6.93
N ASP A 43 7.28 -5.90 6.45
CA ASP A 43 7.95 -5.66 5.16
C ASP A 43 6.97 -5.73 3.98
N GLU A 44 6.03 -6.69 4.01
CA GLU A 44 4.99 -6.82 2.99
C GLU A 44 4.03 -5.63 3.03
N ILE A 45 3.71 -5.11 4.22
CA ILE A 45 2.88 -3.90 4.38
C ILE A 45 3.62 -2.67 3.86
N GLU A 46 4.91 -2.53 4.15
CA GLU A 46 5.74 -1.42 3.67
C GLU A 46 5.83 -1.40 2.14
N ASP A 47 6.00 -2.57 1.50
CA ASP A 47 5.95 -2.71 0.05
C ASP A 47 4.63 -2.21 -0.55
N LEU A 48 3.50 -2.48 0.12
CA LEU A 48 2.18 -2.03 -0.34
C LEU A 48 1.97 -0.54 -0.08
N ASN A 49 2.49 -0.02 1.03
CA ASN A 49 2.50 1.42 1.32
C ASN A 49 3.32 2.19 0.28
N ASN A 50 4.36 1.60 -0.32
CA ASN A 50 5.08 2.25 -1.42
C ASN A 50 4.19 2.53 -2.64
N ILE A 51 3.15 1.72 -2.88
CA ILE A 51 2.16 1.96 -3.94
C ILE A 51 1.28 3.15 -3.60
N LEU A 52 0.80 3.24 -2.35
CA LEU A 52 0.05 4.40 -1.86
C LEU A 52 0.90 5.68 -1.92
N HIS A 53 2.16 5.58 -1.51
CA HIS A 53 3.09 6.70 -1.58
C HIS A 53 3.31 7.17 -3.03
N CYS A 54 3.44 6.23 -3.98
CA CYS A 54 3.51 6.56 -5.40
C CYS A 54 2.25 7.30 -5.87
N GLU A 55 1.05 6.86 -5.47
CA GLU A 55 -0.21 7.54 -5.81
C GLU A 55 -0.27 8.96 -5.21
N ALA A 56 0.19 9.15 -3.97
CA ALA A 56 0.30 10.46 -3.33
C ALA A 56 1.25 11.42 -4.09
N LEU A 57 2.39 10.90 -4.54
CA LEU A 57 3.34 11.66 -5.35
C LEU A 57 2.75 12.05 -6.72
N CYS A 58 2.03 11.12 -7.37
CA CYS A 58 1.30 11.43 -8.60
C CYS A 58 0.32 12.59 -8.39
N LEU A 59 -0.50 12.54 -7.33
CA LEU A 59 -1.44 13.60 -7.01
C LEU A 59 -0.71 14.95 -6.82
N ASN A 60 0.37 14.97 -6.04
CA ASN A 60 1.17 16.18 -5.81
C ASN A 60 1.74 16.76 -7.13
N ASP A 61 2.28 15.91 -8.01
CA ASP A 61 2.81 16.34 -9.31
C ASP A 61 1.72 16.94 -10.20
N LEU A 62 0.53 16.34 -10.20
CA LEU A 62 -0.61 16.80 -10.99
C LEU A 62 -1.10 18.15 -10.48
N VAL A 63 -1.33 18.29 -9.18
CA VAL A 63 -1.74 19.56 -8.55
C VAL A 63 -0.71 20.65 -8.79
N SER A 64 0.58 20.35 -8.60
CA SER A 64 1.66 21.30 -8.85
C SER A 64 1.67 21.79 -10.31
N SER A 65 1.45 20.88 -11.25
CA SER A 65 1.39 21.22 -12.67
C SER A 65 0.17 22.09 -12.98
N PHE A 66 -0.98 21.82 -12.36
CA PHE A 66 -2.20 22.62 -12.50
C PHE A 66 -2.04 24.05 -11.97
N ILE A 67 -1.40 24.22 -10.81
CA ILE A 67 -1.09 25.54 -10.25
C ILE A 67 -0.18 26.33 -11.22
N ILE A 68 0.80 25.67 -11.83
CA ILE A 68 1.68 26.29 -12.84
C ILE A 68 0.88 26.70 -14.08
N PHE A 69 -0.02 25.84 -14.57
CA PHE A 69 -0.87 26.15 -15.72
C PHE A 69 -1.75 27.37 -15.48
N LEU A 70 -2.43 27.41 -14.33
CA LEU A 70 -3.21 28.57 -13.89
C LEU A 70 -2.39 29.85 -13.82
N SER A 71 -1.19 29.77 -13.24
CA SER A 71 -0.29 30.93 -13.13
C SER A 71 0.16 31.47 -14.48
N ARG A 72 0.14 30.62 -15.53
CA ARG A 72 0.50 30.97 -16.90
C ARG A 72 -0.70 31.33 -17.78
N GLY A 73 -1.92 31.30 -17.25
CA GLY A 73 -3.15 31.49 -18.03
C GLY A 73 -3.40 30.42 -19.09
N ASN A 74 -2.71 29.27 -18.98
CA ASN A 74 -2.86 28.15 -19.90
C ASN A 74 -3.78 27.11 -19.25
N HIS A 75 -4.68 26.54 -20.04
CA HIS A 75 -5.46 25.37 -19.63
C HIS A 75 -5.01 24.17 -20.47
N PRO A 76 -4.69 23.02 -19.84
CA PRO A 76 -4.48 21.79 -20.59
C PRO A 76 -5.69 21.51 -21.48
N THR A 77 -5.45 21.39 -22.78
CA THR A 77 -6.50 21.04 -23.76
C THR A 77 -6.96 19.59 -23.63
N CYS A 78 -6.18 18.72 -22.97
CA CYS A 78 -6.55 17.32 -22.69
C CYS A 78 -5.99 16.87 -21.34
N TYR A 79 -6.79 17.01 -20.28
CA TYR A 79 -6.39 16.63 -18.92
C TYR A 79 -6.15 15.13 -18.76
N ASP A 80 -6.95 14.29 -19.43
CA ASP A 80 -6.84 12.83 -19.30
C ASP A 80 -5.50 12.30 -19.82
N VAL A 81 -5.04 12.79 -20.98
CA VAL A 81 -3.74 12.41 -21.55
C VAL A 81 -2.60 12.87 -20.64
N PHE A 82 -2.70 14.09 -20.12
CA PHE A 82 -1.71 14.62 -19.18
C PHE A 82 -1.62 13.79 -17.90
N ILE A 83 -2.76 13.43 -17.31
CA ILE A 83 -2.82 12.60 -16.10
C ILE A 83 -2.20 11.24 -16.38
N ARG A 84 -2.61 10.57 -17.47
CA ARG A 84 -2.07 9.27 -17.88
C ARG A 84 -0.56 9.26 -18.00
N GLU A 85 0.01 10.21 -18.73
CA GLU A 85 1.46 10.28 -18.94
C GLU A 85 2.23 10.50 -17.63
N LYS A 86 1.71 11.36 -16.76
CA LYS A 86 2.30 11.62 -15.43
C LYS A 86 2.25 10.39 -14.54
N VAL A 87 1.10 9.72 -14.47
CA VAL A 87 0.91 8.51 -13.66
C VAL A 87 1.82 7.40 -14.15
N ARG A 88 1.82 7.09 -15.45
CA ARG A 88 2.68 6.05 -16.02
C ARG A 88 4.15 6.31 -15.73
N LYS A 89 4.64 7.52 -16.01
CA LYS A 89 6.03 7.89 -15.75
C LYS A 89 6.40 7.74 -14.27
N ARG A 90 5.51 8.12 -13.35
CA ARG A 90 5.78 8.03 -11.91
C ARG A 90 5.76 6.57 -11.44
N VAL A 91 4.80 5.77 -11.88
CA VAL A 91 4.68 4.35 -11.55
C VAL A 91 5.89 3.55 -12.06
N GLU A 92 6.33 3.78 -13.29
CA GLU A 92 7.53 3.13 -13.85
C GLU A 92 8.79 3.38 -13.01
N LEU A 93 8.91 4.57 -12.41
CA LEU A 93 10.05 4.95 -11.58
C LEU A 93 9.94 4.46 -10.12
N SER A 94 8.75 4.53 -9.53
CA SER A 94 8.54 4.31 -8.10
C SER A 94 8.12 2.88 -7.76
N VAL A 95 7.41 2.19 -8.65
CA VAL A 95 6.91 0.82 -8.44
C VAL A 95 7.18 -0.03 -9.68
N PRO A 96 8.45 -0.38 -9.94
CA PRO A 96 8.80 -1.14 -11.14
C PRO A 96 8.09 -2.51 -11.15
N GLY A 97 7.50 -2.85 -12.30
CA GLY A 97 6.73 -4.08 -12.46
C GLY A 97 5.30 -4.04 -11.92
N TYR A 98 4.77 -2.85 -11.58
CA TYR A 98 3.35 -2.70 -11.28
C TYR A 98 2.50 -3.01 -12.52
N PRO A 99 1.46 -3.87 -12.44
CA PRO A 99 0.69 -4.28 -13.61
C PRO A 99 -0.06 -3.12 -14.26
N GLU A 100 -0.06 -3.06 -15.59
CA GLU A 100 -0.69 -1.96 -16.36
C GLU A 100 -2.18 -1.76 -16.01
N PHE A 101 -2.94 -2.84 -15.80
CA PHE A 101 -4.36 -2.71 -15.43
C PHE A 101 -4.55 -2.06 -14.05
N ARG A 102 -3.60 -2.25 -13.12
CA ARG A 102 -3.61 -1.59 -11.80
C ARG A 102 -3.13 -0.14 -11.93
N THR A 103 -2.19 0.14 -12.82
CA THR A 103 -1.81 1.52 -13.21
C THR A 103 -3.02 2.28 -13.75
N GLN A 104 -3.85 1.65 -14.57
CA GLN A 104 -5.10 2.23 -15.08
C GLN A 104 -6.13 2.48 -13.96
N ASN A 105 -6.21 1.60 -12.96
CA ASN A 105 -7.05 1.85 -11.78
C ASN A 105 -6.58 3.07 -10.99
N MET A 106 -5.26 3.25 -10.84
CA MET A 106 -4.66 4.44 -10.22
C MET A 106 -4.93 5.70 -11.05
N GLU A 107 -4.74 5.65 -12.36
CA GLU A 107 -5.07 6.73 -13.30
C GLU A 107 -6.53 7.17 -13.16
N SER A 108 -7.46 6.21 -13.12
CA SER A 108 -8.89 6.47 -12.96
C SER A 108 -9.21 7.20 -11.65
N ARG A 109 -8.68 6.71 -10.51
CA ARG A 109 -8.86 7.36 -9.21
C ARG A 109 -8.30 8.79 -9.19
N LEU A 110 -7.08 8.98 -9.70
CA LEU A 110 -6.46 10.30 -9.77
C LEU A 110 -7.23 11.23 -10.71
N THR A 111 -7.82 10.70 -11.77
CA THR A 111 -8.68 11.46 -12.69
C THR A 111 -9.94 11.93 -11.97
N GLU A 112 -10.60 11.08 -11.19
CA GLU A 112 -11.74 11.48 -10.34
C GLU A 112 -11.35 12.60 -9.37
N GLN A 113 -10.20 12.48 -8.69
CA GLN A 113 -9.69 13.49 -7.75
C GLN A 113 -9.33 14.82 -8.43
N MET A 114 -8.70 14.78 -9.61
CA MET A 114 -8.40 16.00 -10.37
C MET A 114 -9.68 16.69 -10.86
N HIS A 115 -10.74 15.94 -11.18
CA HIS A 115 -12.03 16.54 -11.51
C HIS A 115 -12.66 17.28 -10.32
N GLU A 116 -12.47 16.81 -9.09
CA GLU A 116 -12.91 17.54 -7.89
C GLU A 116 -12.19 18.88 -7.74
N ILE A 117 -10.87 18.90 -7.98
CA ILE A 117 -10.08 20.14 -8.01
C ILE A 117 -10.59 21.09 -9.09
N ILE A 118 -10.82 20.61 -10.32
CA ILE A 118 -11.29 21.44 -11.44
C ILE A 118 -12.65 22.07 -11.17
N LYS A 119 -13.55 21.35 -10.48
CA LYS A 119 -14.90 21.82 -10.15
C LYS A 119 -14.94 22.82 -8.99
N THR A 120 -13.80 23.10 -8.35
CA THR A 120 -13.75 24.00 -7.20
C THR A 120 -14.06 25.44 -7.61
N ILE A 121 -14.92 26.12 -6.86
CA ILE A 121 -15.30 27.51 -7.07
C ILE A 121 -14.96 28.32 -5.80
N PRO A 122 -14.17 29.40 -5.88
CA PRO A 122 -13.48 29.90 -7.06
C PRO A 122 -12.33 28.96 -7.50
N PHE A 123 -12.15 28.81 -8.81
CA PHE A 123 -11.03 28.04 -9.37
C PHE A 123 -9.75 28.90 -9.35
N ASN A 124 -9.12 28.97 -8.18
CA ASN A 124 -7.88 29.70 -7.94
C ASN A 124 -6.89 28.84 -7.13
N ARG A 125 -5.68 29.36 -6.89
CA ARG A 125 -4.63 28.64 -6.17
C ARG A 125 -5.09 28.18 -4.79
N ASP A 126 -5.77 29.04 -4.04
CA ASP A 126 -6.19 28.74 -2.67
C ASP A 126 -7.27 27.64 -2.63
N GLY A 127 -8.25 27.71 -3.54
CA GLY A 127 -9.27 26.68 -3.70
C GLY A 127 -8.68 25.33 -4.10
N ILE A 128 -7.70 25.33 -5.02
CA ILE A 128 -6.98 24.11 -5.39
C ILE A 128 -6.20 23.54 -4.21
N CYS A 129 -5.45 24.37 -3.48
CA CYS A 129 -4.70 23.93 -2.31
C CYS A 129 -5.64 23.38 -1.22
N TYR A 130 -6.80 24.00 -1.03
CA TYR A 130 -7.81 23.53 -0.08
C TYR A 130 -8.33 22.13 -0.42
N VAL A 131 -8.75 21.88 -1.67
CA VAL A 131 -9.20 20.56 -2.09
C VAL A 131 -8.05 19.55 -2.11
N TYR A 132 -6.83 19.98 -2.44
CA TYR A 132 -5.66 19.12 -2.37
C TYR A 132 -5.38 18.61 -0.95
N GLU A 133 -5.54 19.44 0.09
CA GLU A 133 -5.40 18.98 1.48
C GLU A 133 -6.47 17.95 1.88
N PHE A 134 -7.72 18.11 1.41
CA PHE A 134 -8.75 17.07 1.54
C PHE A 134 -8.33 15.75 0.88
N LEU A 135 -7.84 15.81 -0.36
CA LEU A 135 -7.44 14.63 -1.13
C LEU A 135 -6.21 13.92 -0.55
N LYS A 136 -5.31 14.65 0.12
CA LYS A 136 -4.20 14.06 0.88
C LYS A 136 -4.72 13.22 2.05
N LEU A 137 -5.66 13.77 2.82
CA LEU A 137 -6.27 13.03 3.94
C LEU A 137 -7.03 11.78 3.47
N GLU A 138 -7.63 11.81 2.28
CA GLU A 138 -8.21 10.60 1.66
C GLU A 138 -7.15 9.50 1.44
N ILE A 139 -5.96 9.86 0.96
CA ILE A 139 -4.87 8.90 0.75
C ILE A 139 -4.32 8.41 2.10
N ASP A 140 -4.19 9.30 3.09
CA ASP A 140 -3.74 8.93 4.44
C ASP A 140 -4.72 7.95 5.11
N GLU A 141 -6.03 8.18 4.97
CA GLU A 141 -7.07 7.23 5.40
C GLU A 141 -6.91 5.87 4.70
N SER A 142 -6.52 5.87 3.43
CA SER A 142 -6.27 4.61 2.71
C SER A 142 -5.08 3.84 3.29
N ALA A 143 -4.06 4.51 3.80
CA ALA A 143 -2.92 3.87 4.45
C ALA A 143 -3.33 3.20 5.77
N GLU A 144 -4.18 3.87 6.57
CA GLU A 144 -4.70 3.28 7.81
C GLU A 144 -5.60 2.08 7.56
N ILE A 145 -6.54 2.20 6.62
CA ILE A 145 -7.42 1.08 6.26
C ILE A 145 -6.61 -0.07 5.65
N LEU A 146 -5.58 0.21 4.84
CA LEU A 146 -4.67 -0.82 4.34
C LEU A 146 -3.94 -1.53 5.48
N TYR A 147 -3.41 -0.79 6.45
CA TYR A 147 -2.74 -1.37 7.61
C TYR A 147 -3.69 -2.27 8.42
N PHE A 148 -4.88 -1.77 8.75
CA PHE A 148 -5.87 -2.56 9.48
C PHE A 148 -6.31 -3.81 8.72
N ALA A 149 -6.56 -3.71 7.42
CA ALA A 149 -6.94 -4.85 6.59
C ALA A 149 -5.80 -5.88 6.46
N SER A 150 -4.55 -5.41 6.35
CA SER A 150 -3.36 -6.27 6.19
C SER A 150 -2.99 -7.05 7.44
N THR A 151 -3.41 -6.59 8.62
CA THR A 151 -3.14 -7.26 9.91
C THR A 151 -4.20 -8.29 10.29
N GLN A 152 -5.28 -8.40 9.51
CA GLN A 152 -6.33 -9.40 9.76
C GLN A 152 -5.85 -10.81 9.42
N LYS A 153 -6.26 -11.79 10.24
CA LYS A 153 -5.79 -13.18 10.12
C LYS A 153 -6.62 -14.00 9.14
N THR A 154 -7.86 -13.58 8.88
CA THR A 154 -8.78 -14.27 7.97
C THR A 154 -9.36 -13.34 6.92
N GLU A 155 -9.81 -13.93 5.82
CA GLU A 155 -10.37 -13.21 4.68
C GLU A 155 -11.72 -12.58 5.05
N GLU A 156 -12.50 -13.22 5.92
CA GLU A 156 -13.75 -12.68 6.45
C GLU A 156 -13.49 -11.42 7.27
N GLN A 157 -12.48 -11.43 8.15
CA GLN A 157 -12.09 -10.25 8.95
C GLN A 157 -11.62 -9.11 8.06
N LYS A 158 -10.77 -9.39 7.07
CA LYS A 158 -10.34 -8.41 6.06
C LYS A 158 -11.54 -7.82 5.33
N ASN A 159 -12.48 -8.64 4.89
CA ASN A 159 -13.69 -8.18 4.21
C ASN A 159 -14.61 -7.36 5.12
N VAL A 160 -14.69 -7.66 6.42
CA VAL A 160 -15.41 -6.81 7.38
C VAL A 160 -14.79 -5.42 7.44
N VAL A 161 -13.46 -5.32 7.52
CA VAL A 161 -12.75 -4.02 7.50
C VAL A 161 -13.03 -3.28 6.19
N LEU A 162 -12.85 -3.93 5.04
CA LEU A 162 -13.00 -3.31 3.72
C LEU A 162 -14.45 -2.90 3.38
N ASN A 163 -15.45 -3.51 4.01
CA ASN A 163 -16.86 -3.20 3.77
C ASN A 163 -17.49 -2.32 4.85
N ASN A 164 -16.74 -1.94 5.89
CA ASN A 164 -17.22 -1.04 6.93
C ASN A 164 -17.13 0.44 6.51
N LEU A 165 -17.90 0.80 5.47
CA LEU A 165 -17.97 2.18 4.96
C LEU A 165 -18.37 3.21 6.03
N PRO A 166 -19.31 2.92 6.96
CA PRO A 166 -19.64 3.86 8.03
C PRO A 166 -18.44 4.20 8.91
N ASN A 167 -17.60 3.21 9.25
CA ASN A 167 -16.40 3.46 10.04
C ASN A 167 -15.34 4.25 9.26
N MET A 168 -15.09 3.92 7.99
CA MET A 168 -14.19 4.71 7.13
C MET A 168 -14.66 6.17 7.02
N ARG A 169 -15.97 6.38 6.88
CA ARG A 169 -16.56 7.72 6.86
C ARG A 169 -16.32 8.45 8.18
N ALA A 170 -16.54 7.79 9.31
CA ALA A 170 -16.34 8.40 10.62
C ALA A 170 -14.89 8.84 10.83
N LEU A 171 -13.92 7.97 10.53
CA LEU A 171 -12.49 8.26 10.63
C LEU A 171 -12.07 9.42 9.71
N LEU A 172 -12.48 9.39 8.44
CA LEU A 172 -12.20 10.48 7.51
C LEU A 172 -12.82 11.79 8.00
N THR A 173 -14.07 11.77 8.46
CA THR A 173 -14.76 12.97 8.96
C THR A 173 -14.05 13.55 10.20
N GLU A 174 -13.61 12.70 11.13
CA GLU A 174 -12.85 13.11 12.31
C GLU A 174 -11.53 13.79 11.91
N LYS A 175 -10.80 13.24 10.94
CA LYS A 175 -9.58 13.84 10.40
C LYS A 175 -9.85 15.18 9.73
N LEU A 176 -10.92 15.28 8.95
CA LEU A 176 -11.31 16.53 8.28
C LEU A 176 -11.62 17.63 9.30
N LEU A 177 -12.40 17.31 10.33
CA LEU A 177 -12.70 18.22 11.44
C LEU A 177 -11.42 18.66 12.16
N SER A 178 -10.52 17.73 12.45
CA SER A 178 -9.25 18.01 13.12
C SER A 178 -8.32 18.91 12.31
N ASN A 179 -8.44 18.90 10.98
CA ASN A 179 -7.68 19.74 10.06
C ASN A 179 -8.45 21.00 9.60
N ASN A 180 -9.63 21.29 10.18
CA ASN A 180 -10.51 22.40 9.81
C ASN A 180 -10.93 22.39 8.32
N ILE A 181 -11.08 21.21 7.73
CA ILE A 181 -11.52 21.02 6.35
C ILE A 181 -13.01 20.71 6.35
N ILE A 182 -13.78 21.59 5.72
CA ILE A 182 -15.22 21.45 5.51
C ILE A 182 -15.46 21.15 4.03
N VAL A 183 -15.98 19.96 3.75
CA VAL A 183 -16.36 19.51 2.41
C VAL A 183 -17.82 19.05 2.42
N ASN A 184 -18.43 18.99 1.24
CA ASN A 184 -19.81 18.50 1.15
C ASN A 184 -19.88 16.97 1.38
N ASP A 185 -21.08 16.50 1.70
CA ASP A 185 -21.33 15.10 2.04
C ASP A 185 -21.03 14.13 0.87
N ASP A 186 -21.25 14.60 -0.35
CA ASP A 186 -20.99 13.85 -1.59
C ASP A 186 -19.49 13.58 -1.77
N MET A 187 -18.63 14.59 -1.55
CA MET A 187 -17.17 14.45 -1.63
C MET A 187 -16.66 13.44 -0.61
N VAL A 188 -17.18 13.46 0.62
CA VAL A 188 -16.82 12.47 1.65
C VAL A 188 -17.25 11.07 1.21
N THR A 189 -18.44 10.92 0.63
CA THR A 189 -18.95 9.64 0.14
C THR A 189 -18.07 9.08 -0.97
N GLU A 190 -17.73 9.88 -1.98
CA GLU A 190 -16.85 9.47 -3.07
C GLU A 190 -15.44 9.15 -2.59
N ALA A 191 -14.90 9.92 -1.66
CA ALA A 191 -13.62 9.66 -1.02
C ALA A 191 -13.60 8.30 -0.30
N VAL A 192 -14.63 7.99 0.49
CA VAL A 192 -14.74 6.69 1.18
C VAL A 192 -14.81 5.52 0.18
N LEU A 193 -15.53 5.68 -0.94
CA LEU A 193 -15.58 4.67 -1.99
C LEU A 193 -14.24 4.51 -2.72
N ARG A 194 -13.50 5.61 -2.94
CA ARG A 194 -12.14 5.57 -3.49
C ARG A 194 -11.15 4.92 -2.53
N VAL A 195 -11.19 5.24 -1.24
CA VAL A 195 -10.38 4.58 -0.19
C VAL A 195 -10.56 3.07 -0.27
N ARG A 196 -11.80 2.58 -0.23
CA ARG A 196 -12.09 1.14 -0.33
C ARG A 196 -11.56 0.54 -1.63
N ARG A 197 -11.82 1.18 -2.78
CA ARG A 197 -11.34 0.72 -4.09
C ARG A 197 -9.81 0.64 -4.12
N ARG A 198 -9.12 1.67 -3.62
CA ARG A 198 -7.66 1.78 -3.56
C ARG A 198 -7.06 0.67 -2.72
N VAL A 199 -7.55 0.49 -1.49
CA VAL A 199 -7.03 -0.55 -0.58
C VAL A 199 -7.26 -1.94 -1.14
N LYS A 200 -8.46 -2.22 -1.69
CA LYS A 200 -8.74 -3.50 -2.32
C LYS A 200 -7.82 -3.76 -3.52
N ASP A 201 -7.64 -2.77 -4.38
CA ASP A 201 -6.77 -2.86 -5.57
C ASP A 201 -5.32 -3.25 -5.21
N ILE A 202 -4.81 -2.67 -4.12
CA ILE A 202 -3.46 -2.93 -3.59
C ILE A 202 -3.35 -4.30 -2.91
N LEU A 203 -4.35 -4.69 -2.10
CA LEU A 203 -4.37 -6.01 -1.45
C LEU A 203 -4.48 -7.14 -2.48
N ASP A 204 -5.35 -6.99 -3.48
CA ASP A 204 -5.46 -7.96 -4.57
C ASP A 204 -4.11 -8.09 -5.34
N PHE A 205 -3.38 -6.98 -5.52
CA PHE A 205 -2.04 -7.04 -6.12
C PHE A 205 -1.08 -7.87 -5.27
N HIS A 206 -1.10 -7.74 -3.94
CA HIS A 206 -0.35 -8.62 -3.06
C HIS A 206 -0.78 -10.08 -3.24
N GLU A 207 -2.09 -10.35 -3.28
CA GLU A 207 -2.66 -11.70 -3.41
C GLU A 207 -2.21 -12.44 -4.68
N HIS A 208 -1.95 -11.72 -5.77
CA HIS A 208 -1.41 -12.29 -7.00
C HIS A 208 0.12 -12.37 -7.08
N LYS A 209 0.87 -11.78 -6.13
CA LYS A 209 2.34 -11.97 -6.04
C LYS A 209 2.70 -13.36 -5.52
N LEU A 210 3.75 -13.95 -6.10
CA LEU A 210 4.45 -15.10 -5.55
C LEU A 210 5.15 -14.71 -4.24
N SER A 211 5.13 -15.58 -3.22
CA SER A 211 5.76 -15.33 -1.92
C SER A 211 7.25 -15.00 -2.08
N ARG A 212 7.72 -13.90 -1.47
CA ARG A 212 9.10 -13.36 -1.61
C ARG A 212 10.22 -14.26 -1.06
N ALA A 213 9.93 -15.42 -0.45
CA ALA A 213 10.89 -16.36 0.13
C ALA A 213 11.95 -16.95 -0.85
N ARG A 214 12.02 -16.47 -2.09
CA ARG A 214 13.03 -16.84 -3.09
C ARG A 214 13.73 -15.68 -3.79
N ALA A 215 13.37 -14.41 -3.54
CA ALA A 215 13.96 -13.30 -4.30
C ALA A 215 15.42 -12.95 -3.90
N HIS A 216 16.04 -13.71 -2.99
CA HIS A 216 17.44 -13.51 -2.54
C HIS A 216 18.39 -14.65 -2.93
N ASN A 217 17.96 -15.60 -3.78
CA ASN A 217 18.79 -16.73 -4.20
C ASN A 217 19.04 -16.80 -5.71
N ASN A 218 19.00 -15.67 -6.42
CA ASN A 218 19.47 -15.56 -7.81
C ASN A 218 20.58 -14.52 -7.90
#